data_AF-A0A968T3X5-F1
#
_entry.id   AF-A0A968T3X5-F1
#
_cell.length_a   1.000
_cell.length_b   1.000
_cell.length_c   1.000
_cell.angle_alpha   90.00
_cell.angle_beta   90.00
_cell.angle_gamma   90.00
#
_symmetry.space_group_name_H-M   'P 1'
#
loop_
_entity.id
_entity.type
_entity.pdbx_description
1 polymer ?
#
loop_
_entity_poly.entity_id
_entity_poly.type
_entity_poly.pdbx_seq_one_letter_code
_entity_poly.pdbx_strand_id
1 'polypeptide(L)' 'MRGTKFSSVNGKVVTSKALNAHNTFVAPETVKSVSFNGAKLNKEQVTVKLPAKSVVMLEMQ' A
#
# COMPACT_ATOMS: atom_id res chain seq x y z
N MET A 1 -25.43 -7.15 -13.53
CA MET A 1 -24.21 -6.31 -13.53
C MET A 1 -23.01 -7.23 -13.77
N ARG A 2 -22.20 -7.02 -14.81
CA ARG A 2 -20.92 -7.74 -14.97
C ARG A 2 -19.84 -6.93 -14.28
N GLY A 3 -19.11 -7.53 -13.34
CA GLY A 3 -17.97 -6.90 -12.68
C GLY A 3 -16.85 -6.59 -13.67
N THR A 4 -16.09 -5.54 -13.39
CA THR A 4 -14.91 -5.16 -14.18
C THR A 4 -13.81 -6.21 -14.00
N LYS A 5 -13.28 -6.73 -15.12
CA LYS A 5 -12.12 -7.64 -15.08
C LYS A 5 -10.86 -6.79 -14.95
N PHE A 6 -10.22 -6.88 -13.80
CA PHE A 6 -8.92 -6.26 -13.57
C PHE A 6 -7.82 -7.24 -14.00
N SER A 7 -6.75 -6.69 -14.56
CA SER A 7 -5.59 -7.41 -15.07
C SER A 7 -4.37 -7.25 -14.16
N SER A 8 -4.30 -6.16 -13.41
CA SER A 8 -3.19 -5.91 -12.49
C SER A 8 -3.60 -5.09 -11.27
N VAL A 9 -2.73 -5.09 -10.27
CA VAL A 9 -2.87 -4.30 -9.05
C VAL A 9 -1.54 -3.62 -8.73
N ASN A 10 -1.55 -2.30 -8.66
CA ASN A 10 -0.43 -1.50 -8.19
C ASN A 10 -0.74 -0.96 -6.80
N GLY A 11 0.28 -0.69 -6.01
CA GLY A 11 0.08 -0.22 -4.65
C GLY A 11 1.09 0.82 -4.20
N LYS A 12 0.68 1.64 -3.25
CA LYS A 12 1.56 2.48 -2.43
C LYS A 12 1.27 2.23 -0.96
N VAL A 13 2.30 2.28 -0.13
CA VAL A 13 2.19 2.14 1.33
C VAL A 13 2.90 3.28 2.03
N VAL A 14 2.28 3.75 3.11
CA VAL A 14 2.93 4.57 4.13
C VAL A 14 3.00 3.72 5.38
N THR A 15 4.19 3.54 5.94
CA THR A 15 4.40 2.77 7.18
C THR A 15 5.65 3.21 7.91
N SER A 16 5.76 2.85 9.19
CA SER A 16 6.90 3.15 10.04
C SER A 16 7.06 2.07 11.12
N LYS A 17 8.25 1.98 11.72
CA LYS A 17 8.50 1.04 12.83
C LYS A 17 7.74 1.44 14.11
N ALA A 18 7.61 2.75 14.37
CA ALA A 18 7.01 3.31 15.57
C ALA A 18 5.70 4.06 15.25
N LEU A 19 4.69 3.92 16.11
CA LEU A 19 3.38 4.57 15.90
C LEU A 19 3.45 6.10 15.91
N ASN A 20 4.40 6.66 16.67
CA ASN A 20 4.64 8.09 16.79
C ASN A 20 5.73 8.62 15.84
N ALA A 21 6.14 7.82 14.84
CA ALA A 21 7.09 8.27 13.84
C ALA A 21 6.49 9.44 13.05
N HIS A 22 7.28 10.49 12.85
CA HIS A 22 6.90 11.69 12.13
C HIS A 22 8.12 12.30 11.42
N ASN A 23 7.86 13.13 10.43
CA ASN A 23 8.91 13.84 9.70
C ASN A 23 9.34 15.06 10.51
N THR A 24 10.65 15.30 10.57
CA THR A 24 11.24 16.49 11.19
C THR A 24 12.05 17.25 10.15
N PHE A 25 12.50 18.47 10.46
CA PHE A 25 13.38 19.22 9.56
C PHE A 25 14.72 18.51 9.29
N VAL A 26 15.22 17.75 10.26
CA VAL A 26 16.48 16.97 10.13
C VAL A 26 16.23 15.64 9.40
N ALA A 27 15.03 15.06 9.54
CA ALA A 27 14.65 13.80 8.92
C ALA A 27 13.27 13.90 8.24
N PRO A 28 13.20 14.57 7.07
CA PRO A 28 11.93 14.90 6.42
C PRO A 28 11.24 13.70 5.76
N GLU A 29 11.94 12.58 5.60
CA GLU A 29 11.47 11.42 4.84
C GLU A 29 11.27 10.15 5.70
N THR A 30 11.05 10.31 7.00
CA THR A 30 10.86 9.20 7.95
C THR A 30 9.57 8.42 7.69
N VAL A 31 8.50 9.12 7.28
CA VAL A 31 7.19 8.59 6.91
C VAL A 31 6.84 9.14 5.54
N LYS A 32 6.96 8.31 4.51
CA LYS A 32 6.66 8.66 3.12
C LYS A 32 6.00 7.49 2.39
N SER A 33 5.30 7.83 1.31
CA SER A 33 4.70 6.84 0.41
C SER A 33 5.78 6.13 -0.41
N VAL A 34 5.76 4.80 -0.40
CA VAL A 34 6.64 3.95 -1.20
C VAL A 34 5.84 2.90 -1.96
N SER A 35 6.40 2.31 -3.00
CA SER A 35 5.74 1.24 -3.76
C SER A 35 5.38 0.06 -2.87
N PHE A 36 4.17 -0.47 -3.02
CA PHE A 36 3.66 -1.59 -2.25
C PHE A 36 3.42 -2.80 -3.16
N ASN A 37 4.20 -3.86 -2.92
CA ASN A 37 4.16 -5.10 -3.70
C ASN A 37 3.50 -6.26 -2.92
N GLY A 38 2.80 -5.96 -1.82
CA GLY A 38 2.15 -6.96 -0.97
C GLY A 38 0.74 -7.35 -1.42
N ALA A 39 0.25 -6.79 -2.53
CA ALA A 39 -1.02 -7.16 -3.15
C ALA A 39 -0.82 -8.16 -4.29
N LYS A 40 -1.72 -9.13 -4.39
CA LYS A 40 -1.79 -10.08 -5.51
C LYS A 40 -3.24 -10.18 -5.99
N LEU A 41 -3.42 -10.12 -7.31
CA LEU A 41 -4.71 -10.32 -7.97
C LEU A 41 -4.75 -11.73 -8.56
N ASN A 42 -5.69 -12.54 -8.10
CA ASN A 42 -5.97 -13.88 -8.62
C ASN A 42 -7.40 -13.91 -9.16
N LYS A 43 -7.55 -13.78 -10.49
CA LYS A 43 -8.84 -13.65 -11.17
C LYS A 43 -9.64 -12.45 -10.65
N GLU A 44 -10.55 -12.68 -9.72
CA GLU A 44 -11.45 -11.67 -9.14
C GLU A 44 -11.13 -11.39 -7.66
N GLN A 45 -10.16 -12.10 -7.09
CA GLN A 45 -9.79 -11.98 -5.69
C GLN A 45 -8.47 -11.22 -5.53
N VAL A 46 -8.49 -10.16 -4.71
CA VAL A 46 -7.28 -9.45 -4.29
C VAL A 46 -6.89 -9.93 -2.90
N THR A 47 -5.66 -10.44 -2.77
CA THR A 47 -5.07 -10.81 -1.47
C THR A 47 -3.98 -9.81 -1.12
N VAL A 48 -4.02 -9.26 0.09
CA VAL A 48 -3.12 -8.19 0.53
C VAL A 48 -2.41 -8.59 1.82
N LYS A 49 -1.07 -8.57 1.81
CA LYS A 49 -0.27 -8.70 3.03
C LYS A 49 0.02 -7.32 3.61
N LEU A 50 -0.79 -6.90 4.57
CA LEU A 50 -0.71 -5.58 5.19
C LEU A 50 0.37 -5.55 6.30
N PRO A 51 1.38 -4.67 6.21
CA PRO A 51 2.31 -4.45 7.32
C PRO A 51 1.59 -3.86 8.53
N ALA A 52 2.08 -4.13 9.74
CA ALA A 52 1.60 -3.42 10.92
C ALA A 52 1.84 -1.91 10.78
N LYS A 53 0.94 -1.08 11.33
CA LYS A 53 1.07 0.40 11.35
C LYS A 53 1.25 0.95 9.92
N SER A 54 0.36 0.55 9.02
CA SER A 54 0.45 0.95 7.62
C SER A 54 -0.88 1.41 7.06
N VAL A 55 -0.78 2.33 6.10
CA VAL A 55 -1.87 2.74 5.22
C VAL A 55 -1.47 2.36 3.81
N VAL A 56 -2.28 1.54 3.15
CA VAL A 56 -2.05 1.08 1.78
C VAL A 56 -3.12 1.61 0.86
N MET A 57 -2.70 2.15 -0.27
CA MET A 57 -3.55 2.49 -1.41
C MET A 57 -3.31 1.47 -2.52
N LEU A 58 -4.39 0.90 -3.07
CA LEU A 58 -4.33 -0.01 -4.21
C LEU A 58 -5.05 0.62 -5.40
N GLU A 59 -4.41 0.53 -6.55
CA GLU A 59 -4.96 0.93 -7.85
C GLU A 59 -5.19 -0.34 -8.68
N MET A 60 -6.44 -0.53 -9.10
CA MET A 60 -6.87 -1.68 -9.90
C MET A 60 -6.87 -1.27 -11.37
N GLN A 61 -6.18 -2.02 -12.24
CA GLN A 61 -6.08 -1.74 -13.67
C GLN A 61 -6.60 -2.90 -14.52
#